data_AF-A0A7C5MLU5-F1
#
_entry.id   AF-A0A7C5MLU5-F1
#
_cell.length_a   1.000
_cell.length_b   1.000
_cell.length_c   1.000
_cell.angle_alpha   90.00
_cell.angle_beta   90.00
_cell.angle_gamma   90.00
#
_symmetry.space_group_name_H-M   'P 1'
#
loop_
_entity.id
_entity.type
_entity.pdbx_description
1 polymer ?
#
loop_
_entity_poly.entity_id
_entity_poly.type
_entity_poly.pdbx_seq_one_letter_code
_entity_poly.pdbx_strand_id
1 'polypeptide(L)'
;KWEEVIGLDDAKRAIKESIIFPVKRPDLFPLGWPRGMLLYGPPGCGKTMLAAAAASEIEGYFITVDAASIMSKWLGEAEKNVSKLFNYARKLLEDNGPVMIFIDELDSLLGTRSQEVGGEIRVRNQFLKEMDGIIDKGKTIQLYVIGATNKPWSLDSPFLRRFQKRIYVPLPDLKARLEMFKLYTAPLKLDASVDLNQLAKLTEGYSGSDIRDICQSVQLRVVSELFDSGAAVDKNSQTREIKMQDFREVLRFRRPSVSPEMLRAFISWTENFKAL
;
A
#
# COMPACT_ATOMS: atom_id res chain seq x y z
N LYS A 1 -12.96 -0.96 -1.49
CA LYS A 1 -13.64 -1.92 -0.56
C LYS A 1 -12.75 -3.13 -0.28
N TRP A 2 -12.97 -3.89 0.79
CA TRP A 2 -12.12 -5.05 1.15
C TRP A 2 -12.08 -6.15 0.09
N GLU A 3 -13.15 -6.31 -0.66
CA GLU A 3 -13.30 -7.26 -1.76
C GLU A 3 -12.47 -6.88 -3.00
N GLU A 4 -12.16 -5.59 -3.18
CA GLU A 4 -11.34 -5.10 -4.31
C GLU A 4 -9.85 -5.40 -4.12
N VAL A 5 -9.42 -5.70 -2.90
CA VAL A 5 -8.04 -6.13 -2.64
C VAL A 5 -7.92 -7.59 -3.05
N ILE A 6 -7.21 -7.89 -4.12
CA ILE A 6 -7.07 -9.25 -4.63
C ILE A 6 -5.93 -9.98 -3.89
N GLY A 7 -6.22 -11.20 -3.40
CA GLY A 7 -5.27 -12.03 -2.65
C GLY A 7 -4.91 -11.45 -1.27
N LEU A 8 -3.64 -11.62 -0.86
CA LEU A 8 -3.07 -11.12 0.39
C LEU A 8 -3.79 -11.63 1.66
N ASP A 9 -4.23 -12.90 1.66
CA ASP A 9 -5.07 -13.45 2.73
C ASP A 9 -4.43 -13.36 4.12
N ASP A 10 -3.12 -13.61 4.23
CA ASP A 10 -2.37 -13.48 5.49
C ASP A 10 -2.34 -12.02 5.98
N ALA A 11 -2.08 -11.06 5.07
CA ALA A 11 -2.04 -9.65 5.41
C ALA A 11 -3.42 -9.12 5.80
N LYS A 12 -4.46 -9.53 5.07
CA LYS A 12 -5.86 -9.25 5.38
C LYS A 12 -6.24 -9.81 6.75
N ARG A 13 -5.83 -11.03 7.07
CA ARG A 13 -6.09 -11.67 8.36
C ARG A 13 -5.42 -10.90 9.50
N ALA A 14 -4.14 -10.54 9.35
CA ALA A 14 -3.40 -9.78 10.35
C ALA A 14 -4.06 -8.41 10.64
N ILE A 15 -4.53 -7.72 9.59
CA ILE A 15 -5.28 -6.46 9.74
C ILE A 15 -6.63 -6.70 10.43
N LYS A 16 -7.37 -7.76 10.07
CA LYS A 16 -8.63 -8.10 10.72
C LYS A 16 -8.45 -8.30 12.23
N GLU A 17 -7.47 -9.11 12.62
CA GLU A 17 -7.18 -9.46 14.01
C GLU A 17 -6.72 -8.26 14.84
N SER A 18 -6.11 -7.26 14.21
CA SER A 18 -5.46 -6.16 14.92
C SER A 18 -6.22 -4.82 14.82
N ILE A 19 -7.14 -4.65 13.86
CA ILE A 19 -7.95 -3.44 13.71
C ILE A 19 -9.45 -3.76 13.74
N ILE A 20 -9.91 -4.63 12.83
CA ILE A 20 -11.35 -4.81 12.60
C ILE A 20 -12.01 -5.47 13.82
N PHE A 21 -11.42 -6.54 14.37
CA PHE A 21 -12.00 -7.24 15.52
C PHE A 21 -12.00 -6.35 16.79
N PRO A 22 -10.90 -5.65 17.15
CA PRO A 22 -10.91 -4.74 18.29
C PRO A 22 -11.84 -3.54 18.14
N VAL A 23 -12.06 -3.03 16.92
CA VAL A 23 -13.06 -1.98 16.69
C VAL A 23 -14.47 -2.51 16.96
N LYS A 24 -14.80 -3.71 16.48
CA LYS A 24 -16.14 -4.29 16.61
C LYS A 24 -16.46 -4.78 18.02
N ARG A 25 -15.50 -5.38 18.72
CA ARG A 25 -15.67 -5.99 20.05
C ARG A 25 -14.45 -5.73 20.94
N PRO A 26 -14.23 -4.48 21.38
CA PRO A 26 -13.07 -4.12 22.22
C PRO A 26 -13.07 -4.85 23.58
N ASP A 27 -14.25 -5.26 24.07
CA ASP A 27 -14.43 -6.04 25.30
C ASP A 27 -13.73 -7.41 25.27
N LEU A 28 -13.49 -7.97 24.09
CA LEU A 28 -12.77 -9.24 23.92
C LEU A 28 -11.24 -9.09 24.00
N PHE A 29 -10.73 -7.88 24.19
CA PHE A 29 -9.29 -7.58 24.22
C PHE A 29 -8.85 -6.96 25.55
N PRO A 30 -9.03 -7.64 26.70
CA PRO A 30 -8.71 -7.11 28.02
C PRO A 30 -7.21 -6.84 28.24
N LEU A 31 -6.33 -7.46 27.43
CA LEU A 31 -4.89 -7.22 27.43
C LEU A 31 -4.46 -6.10 26.45
N GLY A 32 -5.41 -5.45 25.80
CA GLY A 32 -5.17 -4.50 24.71
C GLY A 32 -4.90 -5.19 23.37
N TRP A 33 -4.63 -4.37 22.35
CA TRP A 33 -4.35 -4.81 20.99
C TRP A 33 -3.35 -3.86 20.31
N PRO A 34 -2.70 -4.31 19.21
CA PRO A 34 -1.77 -3.47 18.46
C PRO A 34 -2.43 -2.25 17.84
N ARG A 35 -1.76 -1.09 17.92
CA ARG A 35 -2.22 0.15 17.26
C ARG A 35 -1.26 0.66 16.18
N GLY A 36 0.00 0.24 16.26
CA GLY A 36 1.01 0.52 15.25
C GLY A 36 1.23 -0.68 14.33
N MET A 37 1.07 -0.48 13.03
CA MET A 37 1.33 -1.47 12.00
C MET A 37 2.31 -0.99 10.94
N LEU A 38 3.18 -1.88 10.49
CA LEU A 38 4.05 -1.63 9.35
C LEU A 38 3.68 -2.58 8.22
N LEU A 39 3.23 -2.02 7.09
CA LEU A 39 3.11 -2.74 5.82
C LEU A 39 4.42 -2.57 5.05
N TYR A 40 5.08 -3.67 4.73
CA TYR A 40 6.31 -3.62 3.95
C TYR A 40 6.30 -4.65 2.84
N GLY A 41 7.02 -4.37 1.77
CA GLY A 41 7.11 -5.25 0.62
C GLY A 41 7.36 -4.48 -0.66
N PRO A 42 7.45 -5.16 -1.81
CA PRO A 42 7.80 -4.52 -3.07
C PRO A 42 6.82 -3.39 -3.44
N PRO A 43 7.27 -2.40 -4.23
CA PRO A 43 6.39 -1.36 -4.74
C PRO A 43 5.27 -1.98 -5.60
N GLY A 44 4.13 -1.29 -5.71
CA GLY A 44 3.04 -1.72 -6.58
C GLY A 44 2.23 -2.94 -6.09
N CYS A 45 2.45 -3.42 -4.87
CA CYS A 45 1.76 -4.61 -4.32
C CYS A 45 0.52 -4.27 -3.47
N GLY A 46 0.02 -3.03 -3.53
CA GLY A 46 -1.28 -2.68 -2.91
C GLY A 46 -1.25 -2.35 -1.41
N LYS A 47 -0.11 -1.95 -0.83
CA LYS A 47 -0.01 -1.53 0.58
C LYS A 47 -1.01 -0.43 0.95
N THR A 48 -1.02 0.67 0.18
CA THR A 48 -1.94 1.81 0.35
C THR A 48 -3.40 1.38 0.17
N MET A 49 -3.68 0.54 -0.83
CA MET A 49 -5.02 0.02 -1.10
C MET A 49 -5.53 -0.89 0.04
N LEU A 50 -4.66 -1.73 0.60
CA LEU A 50 -4.97 -2.60 1.73
C LEU A 50 -5.32 -1.78 2.99
N ALA A 51 -4.56 -0.72 3.27
CA ALA A 51 -4.84 0.18 4.38
C ALA A 51 -6.16 0.95 4.18
N ALA A 52 -6.39 1.49 2.98
CA ALA A 52 -7.64 2.19 2.65
C ALA A 52 -8.86 1.26 2.77
N ALA A 53 -8.72 0.01 2.32
CA ALA A 53 -9.75 -1.00 2.48
C ALA A 53 -10.03 -1.31 3.97
N ALA A 54 -8.99 -1.39 4.80
CA ALA A 54 -9.13 -1.61 6.24
C ALA A 54 -9.91 -0.48 6.92
N ALA A 55 -9.62 0.77 6.58
CA ALA A 55 -10.33 1.93 7.11
C ALA A 55 -11.81 1.93 6.69
N SER A 56 -12.10 1.56 5.44
CA SER A 56 -13.47 1.41 4.95
C SER A 56 -14.27 0.34 5.69
N GLU A 57 -13.65 -0.78 6.08
CA GLU A 57 -14.31 -1.89 6.80
C GLU A 57 -14.67 -1.56 8.25
N ILE A 58 -13.96 -0.62 8.85
CA ILE A 58 -14.24 -0.14 10.21
C ILE A 58 -15.09 1.14 10.23
N GLU A 59 -15.56 1.59 9.06
CA GLU A 59 -16.26 2.86 8.87
C GLU A 59 -15.50 4.04 9.51
N GLY A 60 -14.16 3.95 9.49
CA GLY A 60 -13.28 4.87 10.19
C GLY A 60 -12.71 5.95 9.28
N TYR A 61 -12.24 7.03 9.90
CA TYR A 61 -11.60 8.14 9.19
C TYR A 61 -10.21 7.74 8.73
N PHE A 62 -9.95 7.88 7.43
CA PHE A 62 -8.67 7.54 6.83
C PHE A 62 -7.87 8.80 6.51
N ILE A 63 -6.82 9.05 7.29
CA ILE A 63 -5.90 10.18 7.10
C ILE A 63 -4.67 9.67 6.38
N THR A 64 -4.46 10.07 5.13
CA THR A 64 -3.27 9.70 4.35
C THR A 64 -2.24 10.81 4.34
N VAL A 65 -1.00 10.49 4.68
CA VAL A 65 0.11 11.44 4.66
C VAL A 65 1.33 10.80 4.01
N ASP A 66 1.98 11.54 3.11
CA ASP A 66 3.30 11.18 2.62
C ASP A 66 4.34 11.65 3.66
N ALA A 67 5.19 10.74 4.14
CA ALA A 67 6.24 11.06 5.11
C ALA A 67 7.17 12.21 4.65
N ALA A 68 7.48 12.32 3.35
CA ALA A 68 8.29 13.40 2.80
C ALA A 68 7.59 14.77 2.92
N SER A 69 6.26 14.78 2.85
CA SER A 69 5.46 16.01 3.01
C SER A 69 5.50 16.59 4.43
N ILE A 70 5.70 15.74 5.44
CA ILE A 70 5.89 16.16 6.83
C ILE A 70 7.26 16.87 6.99
N MET A 71 8.27 16.40 6.26
CA MET A 71 9.66 16.87 6.34
C MET A 71 9.93 18.16 5.54
N SER A 72 9.16 18.43 4.49
CA SER A 72 9.50 19.46 3.48
C SER A 72 9.23 20.92 3.89
N LYS A 73 8.51 21.17 4.98
CA LYS A 73 8.24 22.53 5.48
C LYS A 73 9.12 22.80 6.70
N TRP A 74 10.27 23.45 6.46
CA TRP A 74 11.18 24.04 7.46
C TRP A 74 11.46 23.17 8.70
N LEU A 75 12.72 22.78 8.94
CA LEU A 75 13.11 21.86 10.04
C LEU A 75 12.57 22.23 11.45
N GLY A 76 12.13 23.46 11.71
CA GLY A 76 11.43 23.86 12.95
C GLY A 76 9.89 23.73 12.95
N GLU A 77 9.24 23.63 11.78
CA GLU A 77 7.80 23.39 11.63
C GLU A 77 7.45 21.92 11.49
N ALA A 78 8.37 21.06 11.03
CA ALA A 78 8.13 19.63 10.85
C ALA A 78 7.68 18.93 12.15
N GLU A 79 8.27 19.26 13.30
CA GLU A 79 7.82 18.75 14.62
C GLU A 79 6.39 19.18 14.95
N LYS A 80 6.06 20.44 14.64
CA LYS A 80 4.69 20.97 14.81
C LYS A 80 3.73 20.28 13.86
N ASN A 81 4.15 19.92 12.65
CA ASN A 81 3.31 19.23 11.67
C ASN A 81 2.96 17.81 12.16
N VAL A 82 3.93 17.08 12.71
CA VAL A 82 3.66 15.80 13.39
C VAL A 82 2.64 16.00 14.51
N SER A 83 2.88 16.95 15.42
CA SER A 83 1.96 17.22 16.53
C SER A 83 0.54 17.60 16.04
N LYS A 84 0.45 18.45 15.00
CA LYS A 84 -0.82 18.85 14.39
C LYS A 84 -1.56 17.67 13.77
N LEU A 85 -0.86 16.77 13.08
CA LEU A 85 -1.44 15.56 12.49
C LEU A 85 -2.09 14.69 13.56
N PHE A 86 -1.36 14.37 14.64
CA PHE A 86 -1.88 13.52 15.71
C PHE A 86 -2.99 14.20 16.50
N ASN A 87 -2.90 15.51 16.75
CA ASN A 87 -3.98 16.26 17.39
C ASN A 87 -5.23 16.34 16.52
N TYR A 88 -5.09 16.49 15.21
CA TYR A 88 -6.20 16.44 14.27
C TYR A 88 -6.86 15.05 14.29
N ALA A 89 -6.06 13.97 14.29
CA ALA A 89 -6.57 12.61 14.38
C ALA A 89 -7.32 12.33 15.70
N ARG A 90 -6.84 12.85 16.83
CA ARG A 90 -7.53 12.75 18.13
C ARG A 90 -8.88 13.49 18.13
N LYS A 91 -8.95 14.69 17.54
CA LYS A 91 -10.22 15.42 17.40
C LYS A 91 -11.22 14.65 16.54
N LEU A 92 -10.76 14.11 15.41
CA LEU A 92 -11.62 13.27 14.57
C LEU A 92 -12.13 12.02 15.30
N LEU A 93 -11.31 11.42 16.16
CA LEU A 93 -11.69 10.27 16.99
C LEU A 93 -12.81 10.62 17.97
N GLU A 94 -12.72 11.77 18.62
CA GLU A 94 -13.74 12.27 19.56
C GLU A 94 -15.08 12.51 18.86
N ASP A 95 -15.04 13.08 17.65
CA ASP A 95 -16.25 13.49 16.93
C ASP A 95 -16.89 12.37 16.10
N ASN A 96 -16.11 11.39 15.61
CA ASN A 96 -16.58 10.54 14.52
C ASN A 96 -16.21 9.04 14.58
N GLY A 97 -15.58 8.55 15.65
CA GLY A 97 -15.27 7.11 15.80
C GLY A 97 -13.85 6.73 15.33
N PRO A 98 -13.60 5.46 14.95
CA PRO A 98 -12.24 4.96 14.69
C PRO A 98 -11.46 5.81 13.68
N VAL A 99 -10.19 6.09 13.96
CA VAL A 99 -9.32 6.86 13.05
C VAL A 99 -8.09 6.07 12.70
N MET A 100 -7.70 6.11 11.43
CA MET A 100 -6.50 5.47 10.90
C MET A 100 -5.63 6.50 10.21
N ILE A 101 -4.41 6.69 10.72
CA ILE A 101 -3.36 7.47 10.09
C ILE A 101 -2.53 6.51 9.23
N PHE A 102 -2.54 6.71 7.91
CA PHE A 102 -1.67 6.01 6.98
C PHE A 102 -0.52 6.89 6.54
N ILE A 103 0.70 6.39 6.71
CA ILE A 103 1.93 7.12 6.37
C ILE A 103 2.67 6.32 5.30
N ASP A 104 2.65 6.84 4.08
CA ASP A 104 3.39 6.24 2.97
C ASP A 104 4.85 6.68 2.95
N GLU A 105 5.69 5.90 2.28
CA GLU A 105 7.14 6.12 2.16
C GLU A 105 7.80 6.42 3.51
N LEU A 106 7.45 5.65 4.54
CA LEU A 106 7.88 5.89 5.91
C LEU A 106 9.42 5.94 6.04
N ASP A 107 10.15 5.27 5.16
CA ASP A 107 11.61 5.35 5.08
C ASP A 107 12.14 6.76 4.76
N SER A 108 11.34 7.68 4.24
CA SER A 108 11.72 9.08 4.04
C SER A 108 11.72 9.91 5.35
N LEU A 109 10.84 9.57 6.31
CA LEU A 109 10.85 10.14 7.66
C LEU A 109 11.95 9.49 8.52
N LEU A 110 12.23 8.21 8.25
CA LEU A 110 12.91 7.30 9.18
C LEU A 110 14.30 6.83 8.75
N GLY A 111 14.66 7.00 7.48
CA GLY A 111 15.91 6.48 6.93
C GLY A 111 17.11 7.20 7.54
N THR A 112 17.95 6.46 8.26
CA THR A 112 19.20 6.96 8.83
C THR A 112 20.04 7.61 7.74
N ARG A 113 20.15 8.94 7.76
CA ARG A 113 21.05 9.66 6.86
C ARG A 113 22.33 9.92 7.62
N SER A 114 23.45 9.48 7.07
CA SER A 114 24.80 9.70 7.60
C SER A 114 25.21 11.18 7.70
N GLN A 115 24.35 12.10 7.24
CA GLN A 115 24.49 13.56 7.36
C GLN A 115 23.25 14.20 8.03
N GLU A 116 22.67 13.55 9.04
CA GLU A 116 21.53 14.10 9.77
C GLU A 116 21.88 15.41 10.49
N VAL A 117 21.31 16.51 10.00
CA VAL A 117 21.23 17.78 10.73
C VAL A 117 20.18 17.60 11.83
N GLY A 118 20.49 17.96 13.09
CA GLY A 118 19.71 17.60 14.29
C GLY A 118 18.19 17.92 14.30
N GLY A 119 17.64 18.60 13.29
CA GLY A 119 16.20 18.74 13.09
C GLY A 119 15.49 17.43 12.70
N GLU A 120 16.08 16.58 11.84
CA GLU A 120 15.44 15.31 11.44
C GLU A 120 15.27 14.36 12.66
N ILE A 121 16.26 14.34 13.55
CA ILE A 121 16.23 13.58 14.82
C ILE A 121 15.08 14.04 15.72
N ARG A 122 14.86 15.35 15.83
CA ARG A 122 13.78 15.87 16.67
C ARG A 122 12.38 15.54 16.11
N VAL A 123 12.20 15.61 14.79
CA VAL A 123 10.94 15.19 14.14
C VAL A 123 10.65 13.72 14.39
N ARG A 124 11.67 12.86 14.25
CA ARG A 124 11.60 11.43 14.58
C ARG A 124 11.20 11.18 16.03
N ASN A 125 11.86 11.85 16.96
CA ASN A 125 11.55 11.72 18.38
C ASN A 125 10.13 12.21 18.69
N GLN A 126 9.68 13.29 18.06
CA GLN A 126 8.30 13.77 18.19
C GLN A 126 7.31 12.74 17.66
N PHE A 127 7.57 12.12 16.50
CA PHE A 127 6.73 11.05 15.97
C PHE A 127 6.63 9.85 16.92
N LEU A 128 7.77 9.38 17.44
CA LEU A 128 7.81 8.30 18.41
C LEU A 128 7.04 8.63 19.69
N LYS A 129 7.15 9.87 20.17
CA LYS A 129 6.39 10.35 21.33
C LYS A 129 4.88 10.31 21.08
N GLU A 130 4.42 10.73 19.91
CA GLU A 130 3.00 10.66 19.54
C GLU A 130 2.51 9.21 19.44
N MET A 131 3.32 8.32 18.85
CA MET A 131 3.06 6.87 18.79
C MET A 131 2.96 6.23 20.18
N ASP A 132 3.88 6.57 21.10
CA ASP A 132 3.87 6.06 22.47
C ASP A 132 2.59 6.52 23.21
N GLY A 133 2.15 7.76 22.97
CA GLY A 133 0.88 8.28 23.50
C GLY A 133 -0.36 7.55 22.97
N ILE A 134 -0.25 6.87 21.83
CA ILE A 134 -1.30 6.00 21.28
C ILE A 134 -1.23 4.59 21.84
N ILE A 135 -0.03 4.02 21.96
CA ILE A 135 0.20 2.63 22.34
C ILE A 135 0.05 2.40 23.86
N ASP A 136 -0.06 3.48 24.64
CA ASP A 136 -0.24 3.44 26.08
C ASP A 136 -1.36 2.48 26.53
N LYS A 137 -0.97 1.50 27.35
CA LYS A 137 -1.77 0.33 27.75
C LYS A 137 -2.98 0.70 28.60
N GLY A 138 -2.98 1.86 29.25
CA GLY A 138 -4.08 2.33 30.09
C GLY A 138 -5.25 2.94 29.31
N LYS A 139 -5.10 3.16 27.99
CA LYS A 139 -6.12 3.79 27.16
C LYS A 139 -6.66 2.81 26.14
N THR A 140 -7.97 2.68 26.00
CA THR A 140 -8.63 1.96 24.90
C THR A 140 -9.03 2.95 23.80
N ILE A 141 -8.05 3.46 23.06
CA ILE A 141 -8.31 4.36 21.93
C ILE A 141 -8.35 3.59 20.61
N GLN A 142 -9.30 3.93 19.75
CA GLN A 142 -9.43 3.38 18.40
C GLN A 142 -8.73 4.29 17.37
N LEU A 143 -7.50 4.71 17.71
CA LEU A 143 -6.60 5.45 16.83
C LEU A 143 -5.46 4.51 16.40
N TYR A 144 -5.34 4.30 15.11
CA TYR A 144 -4.38 3.39 14.49
C TYR A 144 -3.38 4.15 13.64
N VAL A 145 -2.14 3.66 13.60
CA VAL A 145 -1.10 4.17 12.70
C VAL A 145 -0.59 3.03 11.85
N ILE A 146 -0.75 3.15 10.55
CA ILE A 146 -0.22 2.23 9.55
C ILE A 146 0.89 2.94 8.77
N GLY A 147 2.12 2.48 8.93
CA GLY A 147 3.24 2.89 8.08
C GLY A 147 3.37 1.96 6.88
N ALA A 148 3.72 2.49 5.71
CA ALA A 148 4.09 1.72 4.54
C ALA A 148 5.52 2.05 4.09
N THR A 149 6.28 1.02 3.69
CA THR A 149 7.63 1.23 3.13
C THR A 149 8.00 0.15 2.11
N ASN A 150 8.86 0.54 1.17
CA ASN A 150 9.53 -0.38 0.23
C ASN A 150 10.97 -0.71 0.68
N LYS A 151 11.46 -0.13 1.78
CA LYS A 151 12.84 -0.27 2.28
C LYS A 151 12.86 -0.53 3.78
N PRO A 152 12.28 -1.63 4.27
CA PRO A 152 12.16 -1.89 5.71
C PRO A 152 13.51 -2.00 6.43
N TRP A 153 14.60 -2.30 5.72
CA TRP A 153 15.97 -2.31 6.24
C TRP A 153 16.52 -0.92 6.59
N SER A 154 15.91 0.18 6.14
CA SER A 154 16.30 1.53 6.56
C SER A 154 15.71 1.95 7.91
N LEU A 155 14.78 1.15 8.46
CA LEU A 155 14.11 1.43 9.72
C LEU A 155 14.92 0.92 10.91
N ASP A 156 15.10 1.76 11.92
CA ASP A 156 15.82 1.40 13.14
C ASP A 156 14.94 0.66 14.18
N SER A 157 15.60 0.09 15.20
CA SER A 157 14.92 -0.63 16.29
C SER A 157 13.91 0.22 17.06
N PRO A 158 14.20 1.48 17.45
CA PRO A 158 13.21 2.38 18.04
C PRO A 158 11.89 2.44 17.27
N PHE A 159 11.89 2.60 15.94
CA PHE A 159 10.65 2.62 15.15
C PHE A 159 9.99 1.26 15.08
N LEU A 160 10.75 0.20 14.82
CA LEU A 160 10.21 -1.15 14.73
C LEU A 160 9.48 -1.57 16.01
N ARG A 161 9.86 -1.09 17.19
CA ARG A 161 9.16 -1.37 18.46
C ARG A 161 7.75 -0.76 18.54
N ARG A 162 7.49 0.36 17.87
CA ARG A 162 6.17 1.03 17.88
C ARG A 162 5.23 0.42 16.83
N PHE A 163 5.78 -0.16 15.78
CA PHE A 163 5.04 -0.99 14.84
C PHE A 163 4.98 -2.44 15.34
N GLN A 164 4.08 -2.67 16.30
CA GLN A 164 3.86 -3.94 17.00
C GLN A 164 3.48 -5.08 16.05
N LYS A 165 2.82 -4.76 14.93
CA LYS A 165 2.54 -5.70 13.83
C LYS A 165 3.31 -5.29 12.59
N ARG A 166 3.97 -6.25 11.95
CA ARG A 166 4.79 -6.03 10.74
C ARG A 166 4.38 -7.05 9.70
N ILE A 167 3.68 -6.57 8.69
CA ILE A 167 2.96 -7.38 7.71
C ILE A 167 3.69 -7.27 6.37
N TYR A 168 4.19 -8.42 5.90
CA TYR A 168 4.77 -8.52 4.57
C TYR A 168 3.65 -8.56 3.52
N VAL A 169 3.76 -7.70 2.51
CA VAL A 169 2.88 -7.64 1.35
C VAL A 169 3.68 -8.12 0.13
N PRO A 170 3.56 -9.42 -0.24
CA PRO A 170 4.34 -10.03 -1.32
C PRO A 170 3.85 -9.60 -2.71
N LEU A 171 4.59 -10.04 -3.72
CA LEU A 171 4.09 -10.08 -5.10
C LEU A 171 2.86 -11.00 -5.21
N PRO A 172 1.93 -10.74 -6.15
CA PRO A 172 0.76 -11.57 -6.37
C PRO A 172 1.14 -12.97 -6.87
N ASP A 173 0.49 -14.00 -6.30
CA ASP A 173 0.56 -15.37 -6.78
C ASP A 173 -0.22 -15.56 -8.10
N LEU A 174 -0.17 -16.76 -8.68
CA LEU A 174 -0.84 -17.05 -9.96
C LEU A 174 -2.34 -16.73 -9.93
N LYS A 175 -3.03 -17.08 -8.83
CA LYS A 175 -4.47 -16.87 -8.68
C LYS A 175 -4.78 -15.37 -8.59
N ALA A 176 -4.02 -14.64 -7.79
CA ALA A 176 -4.14 -13.19 -7.65
C ALA A 176 -3.87 -12.48 -8.98
N ARG A 177 -2.85 -12.89 -9.74
CA ARG A 177 -2.57 -12.32 -11.08
C ARG A 177 -3.72 -12.55 -12.06
N LEU A 178 -4.32 -13.75 -12.06
CA LEU A 178 -5.50 -14.03 -12.89
C LEU A 178 -6.67 -13.10 -12.54
N GLU A 179 -6.99 -12.97 -11.26
CA GLU A 179 -8.07 -12.08 -10.83
C GLU A 179 -7.75 -10.60 -11.12
N MET A 180 -6.48 -10.18 -11.02
CA MET A 180 -6.05 -8.83 -11.40
C MET A 180 -6.24 -8.58 -12.90
N PHE A 181 -5.89 -9.55 -13.75
CA PHE A 181 -6.16 -9.44 -15.19
C PHE A 181 -7.65 -9.32 -15.44
N LYS A 182 -8.49 -10.19 -14.85
CA LYS A 182 -9.95 -10.10 -14.98
C LYS A 182 -10.47 -8.72 -14.57
N LEU A 183 -9.99 -8.18 -13.44
CA LEU A 183 -10.38 -6.86 -12.94
C LEU A 183 -9.99 -5.75 -13.93
N TYR A 184 -8.73 -5.70 -14.35
CA TYR A 184 -8.22 -4.61 -15.18
C TYR A 184 -8.67 -4.70 -16.65
N THR A 185 -9.01 -5.90 -17.14
CA THR A 185 -9.57 -6.07 -18.48
C THR A 185 -11.09 -6.03 -18.54
N ALA A 186 -11.79 -6.05 -17.41
CA ALA A 186 -13.26 -5.94 -17.37
C ALA A 186 -13.86 -4.77 -18.18
N PRO A 187 -13.27 -3.55 -18.20
CA PRO A 187 -13.80 -2.46 -19.01
C PRO A 187 -13.34 -2.49 -20.48
N LEU A 188 -12.52 -3.47 -20.88
CA LEU A 188 -11.90 -3.53 -22.20
C LEU A 188 -12.64 -4.50 -23.14
N LYS A 189 -12.69 -4.17 -24.43
CA LYS A 189 -13.25 -5.04 -25.46
C LYS A 189 -12.22 -6.07 -25.91
N LEU A 190 -12.29 -7.27 -25.33
CA LEU A 190 -11.38 -8.37 -25.62
C LEU A 190 -11.90 -9.26 -26.76
N ASP A 191 -10.99 -9.66 -27.64
CA ASP A 191 -11.20 -10.70 -28.66
C ASP A 191 -11.15 -12.09 -28.00
N ALA A 192 -11.83 -13.08 -28.59
CA ALA A 192 -11.88 -14.46 -28.09
C ALA A 192 -10.50 -15.15 -27.99
N SER A 193 -9.48 -14.63 -28.66
CA SER A 193 -8.09 -15.12 -28.57
C SER A 193 -7.43 -14.85 -27.22
N VAL A 194 -7.95 -13.94 -26.40
CA VAL A 194 -7.30 -13.52 -25.15
C VAL A 194 -7.49 -14.57 -24.03
N ASP A 195 -6.40 -15.23 -23.64
CA ASP A 195 -6.38 -16.14 -22.50
C ASP A 195 -5.74 -15.49 -21.27
N LEU A 196 -6.58 -15.07 -20.32
CA LEU A 196 -6.13 -14.46 -19.07
C LEU A 196 -5.36 -15.44 -18.16
N ASN A 197 -5.60 -16.75 -18.25
CA ASN A 197 -4.81 -17.74 -17.53
C ASN A 197 -3.40 -17.82 -18.09
N GLN A 198 -3.26 -17.77 -19.42
CA GLN A 198 -1.94 -17.69 -20.06
C GLN A 198 -1.21 -16.41 -19.64
N LEU A 199 -1.89 -15.26 -19.61
CA LEU A 199 -1.28 -14.01 -19.14
C LEU A 199 -0.80 -14.11 -17.68
N ALA A 200 -1.62 -14.67 -16.78
CA ALA A 200 -1.24 -14.84 -15.38
C ALA A 200 0.00 -15.75 -15.20
N LYS A 201 0.18 -16.75 -16.07
CA LYS A 201 1.39 -17.60 -16.09
C LYS A 201 2.61 -16.85 -16.63
N LEU A 202 2.45 -16.06 -17.68
CA LEU A 202 3.54 -15.30 -18.31
C LEU A 202 4.06 -14.14 -17.44
N THR A 203 3.26 -13.65 -16.50
CA THR A 203 3.62 -12.51 -15.63
C THR A 203 4.07 -12.92 -14.23
N GLU A 204 4.71 -14.07 -14.08
CA GLU A 204 5.41 -14.40 -12.84
C GLU A 204 6.46 -13.33 -12.48
N GLY A 205 6.46 -12.89 -11.22
CA GLY A 205 7.35 -11.83 -10.74
C GLY A 205 6.83 -10.40 -10.94
N TYR A 206 5.70 -10.21 -11.63
CA TYR A 206 5.11 -8.89 -11.84
C TYR A 206 4.31 -8.44 -10.61
N SER A 207 4.42 -7.15 -10.26
CA SER A 207 3.59 -6.54 -9.22
C SER A 207 2.16 -6.24 -9.70
N GLY A 208 1.28 -5.83 -8.79
CA GLY A 208 -0.07 -5.40 -9.17
C GLY A 208 -0.06 -4.17 -10.09
N SER A 209 0.82 -3.20 -9.82
CA SER A 209 1.00 -2.05 -10.73
C SER A 209 1.54 -2.49 -12.09
N ASP A 210 2.44 -3.47 -12.13
CA ASP A 210 2.94 -3.97 -13.40
C ASP A 210 1.84 -4.58 -14.28
N ILE A 211 0.93 -5.34 -13.68
CA ILE A 211 -0.21 -5.95 -14.40
C ILE A 211 -1.18 -4.86 -14.90
N ARG A 212 -1.47 -3.86 -14.06
CA ARG A 212 -2.29 -2.71 -14.46
C ARG A 212 -1.68 -2.00 -15.66
N ASP A 213 -0.39 -1.71 -15.61
CA ASP A 213 0.32 -0.99 -16.65
C ASP A 213 0.40 -1.79 -17.95
N ILE A 214 0.49 -3.13 -17.89
CA ILE A 214 0.36 -3.99 -19.09
C ILE A 214 -1.00 -3.76 -19.74
N CYS A 215 -2.09 -3.82 -18.97
CA CYS A 215 -3.45 -3.64 -19.48
C CYS A 215 -3.62 -2.23 -20.09
N GLN A 216 -3.11 -1.20 -19.41
CA GLN A 216 -3.12 0.18 -19.91
C GLN A 216 -2.29 0.37 -21.19
N SER A 217 -1.13 -0.29 -21.30
CA SER A 217 -0.29 -0.23 -22.50
C SER A 217 -1.00 -0.85 -23.71
N VAL A 218 -1.69 -1.97 -23.48
CA VAL A 218 -2.47 -2.63 -24.53
C VAL A 218 -3.68 -1.77 -24.94
N GLN A 219 -4.38 -1.18 -23.98
CA GLN A 219 -5.46 -0.22 -24.25
C GLN A 219 -4.94 0.97 -25.07
N LEU A 220 -3.82 1.57 -24.66
CA LEU A 220 -3.24 2.71 -25.35
C LEU A 220 -2.88 2.35 -26.80
N ARG A 221 -2.35 1.14 -27.04
CA ARG A 221 -2.01 0.69 -28.40
C ARG A 221 -3.22 0.72 -29.34
N VAL A 222 -4.35 0.12 -28.95
CA VAL A 222 -5.55 0.08 -29.81
C VAL A 222 -6.20 1.46 -29.96
N VAL A 223 -6.06 2.32 -28.94
CA VAL A 223 -6.49 3.72 -29.01
C VAL A 223 -5.62 4.48 -30.00
N SER A 224 -4.29 4.38 -29.90
CA SER A 224 -3.36 5.04 -30.82
C SER A 224 -3.63 4.64 -32.27
N GLU A 225 -3.86 3.35 -32.55
CA GLU A 225 -4.22 2.89 -33.90
C GLU A 225 -5.48 3.59 -34.45
N LEU A 226 -6.49 3.83 -33.61
CA LEU A 226 -7.71 4.55 -34.01
C LEU A 226 -7.41 6.02 -34.33
N PHE A 227 -6.59 6.67 -33.51
CA PHE A 227 -6.18 8.06 -33.74
C PHE A 227 -5.31 8.20 -35.00
N ASP A 228 -4.33 7.32 -35.19
CA ASP A 228 -3.42 7.33 -36.33
C ASP A 228 -4.15 7.05 -37.66
N SER A 229 -5.25 6.29 -37.62
CA SER A 229 -6.11 6.07 -38.79
C SER A 229 -6.96 7.29 -39.18
N GLY A 230 -7.02 8.34 -38.35
CA GLY A 230 -7.90 9.50 -38.52
C GLY A 230 -9.37 9.25 -38.16
N ALA A 231 -9.77 8.01 -37.86
CA ALA A 231 -11.14 7.66 -37.54
C ALA A 231 -11.62 8.19 -36.17
N ALA A 232 -10.70 8.56 -35.28
CA ALA A 232 -11.01 9.13 -33.96
C ALA A 232 -11.72 10.50 -34.02
N VAL A 233 -11.78 11.15 -35.19
CA VAL A 233 -12.53 12.40 -35.37
C VAL A 233 -14.04 12.18 -35.19
N ASP A 234 -14.55 11.02 -35.62
CA ASP A 234 -15.93 10.62 -35.35
C ASP A 234 -16.02 10.03 -33.93
N LYS A 235 -16.84 10.68 -33.08
CA LYS A 235 -17.08 10.24 -31.69
C LYS A 235 -17.78 8.89 -31.60
N ASN A 236 -18.39 8.41 -32.67
CA ASN A 236 -19.03 7.10 -32.72
C ASN A 236 -18.06 5.97 -33.11
N SER A 237 -16.85 6.31 -33.57
CA SER A 237 -15.83 5.32 -33.88
C SER A 237 -15.41 4.55 -32.62
N GLN A 238 -15.28 3.22 -32.76
CA GLN A 238 -14.83 2.35 -31.68
C GLN A 238 -13.45 1.79 -31.98
N THR A 239 -12.67 1.51 -30.94
CA THR A 239 -11.43 0.75 -31.11
C THR A 239 -11.76 -0.67 -31.57
N ARG A 240 -10.83 -1.30 -32.30
CA ARG A 240 -10.90 -2.74 -32.53
C ARG A 240 -10.81 -3.51 -31.21
N GLU A 241 -11.19 -4.77 -31.26
CA GLU A 241 -11.00 -5.69 -30.14
C GLU A 241 -9.50 -5.90 -29.86
N ILE A 242 -9.18 -6.00 -28.58
CA ILE A 242 -7.83 -6.30 -28.10
C ILE A 242 -7.58 -7.80 -28.25
N LYS A 243 -6.50 -8.16 -28.94
CA LYS A 243 -6.11 -9.55 -29.20
C LYS A 243 -4.99 -9.99 -28.29
N MET A 244 -4.80 -11.30 -28.15
CA MET A 244 -3.70 -11.85 -27.37
C MET A 244 -2.32 -11.38 -27.87
N GLN A 245 -2.19 -11.10 -29.17
CA GLN A 245 -0.95 -10.57 -29.74
C GLN A 245 -0.58 -9.20 -29.17
N ASP A 246 -1.55 -8.34 -28.85
CA ASP A 246 -1.28 -7.01 -28.28
C ASP A 246 -0.60 -7.14 -26.91
N PHE A 247 -1.09 -8.06 -26.08
CA PHE A 247 -0.46 -8.38 -24.80
C PHE A 247 0.94 -8.97 -24.98
N ARG A 248 1.12 -9.88 -25.94
CA ARG A 248 2.44 -10.46 -26.23
C ARG A 248 3.45 -9.40 -26.65
N GLU A 249 3.05 -8.45 -27.51
CA GLU A 249 3.94 -7.34 -27.90
C GLU A 249 4.32 -6.46 -26.71
N VAL A 250 3.36 -6.10 -25.85
CA VAL A 250 3.67 -5.32 -24.63
C VAL A 250 4.61 -6.08 -23.70
N LEU A 251 4.40 -7.37 -23.50
CA LEU A 251 5.23 -8.22 -22.63
C LEU A 251 6.66 -8.41 -23.15
N ARG A 252 6.93 -8.21 -24.44
CA ARG A 252 8.31 -8.25 -24.99
C ARG A 252 9.18 -7.13 -24.44
N PHE A 253 8.58 -5.95 -24.22
CA PHE A 253 9.30 -4.75 -23.80
C PHE A 253 9.14 -4.46 -22.31
N ARG A 254 8.03 -4.89 -21.69
CA ARG A 254 7.73 -4.59 -20.29
C ARG A 254 8.16 -5.74 -19.38
N ARG A 255 9.29 -5.56 -18.69
CA ARG A 255 9.84 -6.50 -17.68
C ARG A 255 9.24 -6.24 -16.28
N PRO A 256 9.34 -7.20 -15.34
CA PRO A 256 8.94 -6.96 -13.95
C PRO A 256 9.69 -5.78 -13.33
N SER A 257 9.00 -4.94 -12.56
CA SER A 257 9.60 -3.82 -11.85
C SER A 257 10.42 -4.22 -10.61
N VAL A 258 10.21 -5.45 -10.12
CA VAL A 258 10.82 -5.97 -8.89
C VAL A 258 11.89 -6.99 -9.24
N SER A 259 13.13 -6.75 -8.80
CA SER A 259 14.24 -7.66 -9.07
C SER A 259 14.23 -8.87 -8.12
N PRO A 260 14.77 -10.04 -8.54
CA PRO A 260 14.95 -11.19 -7.65
C PRO A 260 15.81 -10.89 -6.42
N GLU A 261 16.78 -9.98 -6.54
CA GLU A 261 17.61 -9.53 -5.43
C GLU A 261 16.79 -8.75 -4.39
N MET A 262 15.91 -7.85 -4.85
CA MET A 262 15.00 -7.13 -3.96
C MET A 262 14.07 -8.09 -3.22
N LEU A 263 13.56 -9.13 -3.89
CA LEU A 263 12.73 -10.16 -3.25
C LEU A 263 13.50 -10.91 -2.16
N ARG A 264 14.76 -11.30 -2.43
CA ARG A 264 15.62 -11.93 -1.42
C ARG A 264 15.84 -11.02 -0.22
N ALA A 265 16.05 -9.72 -0.43
CA ALA A 265 16.19 -8.76 0.66
C ALA A 265 14.94 -8.70 1.54
N PHE A 266 13.75 -8.71 0.94
CA PHE A 266 12.50 -8.77 1.70
C PHE A 266 12.34 -10.08 2.48
N ILE A 267 12.66 -11.23 1.88
CA ILE A 267 12.58 -12.54 2.57
C ILE A 267 13.52 -12.55 3.77
N SER A 268 14.78 -12.17 3.55
CA SER A 268 15.79 -12.09 4.62
C SER A 268 15.37 -11.13 5.74
N TRP A 269 14.82 -9.96 5.42
CA TRP A 269 14.31 -9.04 6.42
C TRP A 269 13.10 -9.62 7.17
N THR A 270 12.20 -10.30 6.45
CA THR A 270 11.01 -10.95 7.02
C THR A 270 11.40 -12.01 8.05
N GLU A 271 12.37 -12.87 7.75
CA GLU A 271 12.84 -13.90 8.68
C GLU A 271 13.36 -13.34 10.00
N ASN A 272 13.99 -12.16 9.96
CA ASN A 272 14.58 -11.52 11.13
C ASN A 272 13.60 -10.65 11.92
N PHE A 273 12.61 -10.05 11.26
CA PHE A 273 11.82 -8.96 11.85
C PHE A 273 10.31 -9.13 11.75
N LYS A 274 9.79 -10.19 11.12
CA LYS A 274 8.34 -10.43 11.01
C LYS A 274 7.70 -10.54 12.39
N ALA A 275 6.57 -9.85 12.56
CA ALA A 275 5.75 -9.86 13.76
C ALA A 275 4.29 -9.90 13.30
N LEU A 276 3.79 -11.11 13.03
CA LEU A 276 2.40 -11.34 12.61
C LEU A 276 1.42 -11.26 13.78
#